data_AF-A0A7Y6ZKX9-F1
#
_entry.id   AF-A0A7Y6ZKX9-F1
#
_cell.length_a   1.000
_cell.length_b   1.000
_cell.length_c   1.000
_cell.angle_alpha   90.00
_cell.angle_beta   90.00
_cell.angle_gamma   90.00
#
_symmetry.space_group_name_H-M   'P 1'
#
loop_
_entity.id
_entity.type
_entity.pdbx_description
1 polymer ?
#
loop_
_entity_poly.entity_id
_entity_poly.type
_entity_poly.pdbx_seq_one_letter_code
_entity_poly.pdbx_strand_id
1 'polypeptide(L)'
;MTWVNFTFIFYLLFPYFQDVKTLDVEYVFIDGLAFHQQGIKSIFEKYGPTQRSDTDYECGFHSNEEQGKTYYELIYPSITWIGNAEEGYIAELVLFDPEGEIKWTYYQEVEFSGKSSQNEVEHYFGKLAEPIQIYGRDDENLFSLGGRFTDADDGFFFLFKEGKLIEFHYWSPC
;
A
#
# COMPACT_ATOMS: atom_id res chain seq x y z
N MET A 1 -65.27 -18.15 -16.70
CA MET A 1 -64.01 -18.55 -17.36
C MET A 1 -62.93 -17.62 -16.81
N THR A 2 -62.09 -18.19 -15.95
CA THR A 2 -61.16 -17.50 -15.05
C THR A 2 -59.94 -16.99 -15.81
N TRP A 3 -59.68 -15.68 -15.74
CA TRP A 3 -58.38 -15.11 -16.12
C TRP A 3 -57.58 -14.89 -14.83
N VAL A 4 -56.58 -15.76 -14.62
CA VAL A 4 -55.63 -15.66 -13.51
C VAL A 4 -54.65 -14.54 -13.84
N ASN A 5 -54.64 -13.50 -13.01
CA ASN A 5 -53.58 -12.49 -13.01
C ASN A 5 -52.28 -13.17 -12.54
N PHE A 6 -51.32 -13.30 -13.45
CA PHE A 6 -49.97 -13.73 -13.10
C PHE A 6 -49.08 -12.49 -13.01
N THR A 7 -49.16 -11.78 -11.89
CA THR A 7 -48.23 -10.69 -11.57
C THR A 7 -46.93 -11.34 -11.08
N PHE A 8 -45.94 -11.47 -11.97
CA PHE A 8 -44.59 -11.85 -11.60
C PHE A 8 -43.96 -10.71 -10.78
N ILE A 9 -43.97 -10.85 -9.46
CA ILE A 9 -43.20 -9.99 -8.56
C ILE A 9 -41.76 -10.50 -8.60
N PHE A 10 -40.95 -9.88 -9.46
CA PHE A 10 -39.49 -10.10 -9.51
C PHE A 10 -38.85 -9.28 -8.38
N TYR A 11 -38.91 -9.82 -7.17
CA TYR A 11 -38.10 -9.34 -6.05
C TYR A 11 -36.88 -10.26 -5.92
N LEU A 12 -35.74 -9.65 -5.55
CA LEU A 12 -34.48 -10.29 -5.11
C LEU A 12 -33.55 -10.69 -6.28
N LEU A 13 -32.30 -10.26 -6.38
CA LEU A 13 -31.39 -9.55 -5.48
C LEU A 13 -30.55 -8.61 -6.35
N PHE A 14 -30.52 -7.32 -6.04
CA PHE A 14 -29.32 -6.56 -6.38
C PHE A 14 -28.25 -7.03 -5.39
N PRO A 15 -27.15 -7.64 -5.83
CA PRO A 15 -25.99 -7.69 -4.96
C PRO A 15 -25.71 -6.24 -4.59
N TYR A 16 -25.71 -5.95 -3.28
CA TYR A 16 -24.98 -4.80 -2.79
C TYR A 16 -23.53 -5.07 -3.20
N PHE A 17 -23.14 -4.60 -4.38
CA PHE A 17 -21.76 -4.32 -4.67
C PHE A 17 -21.38 -3.26 -3.65
N GLN A 18 -20.83 -3.69 -2.52
CA GLN A 18 -19.97 -2.81 -1.76
C GLN A 18 -18.83 -2.53 -2.72
N ASP A 19 -18.78 -1.31 -3.28
CA ASP A 19 -17.57 -0.80 -3.87
C ASP A 19 -16.51 -0.93 -2.78
N VAL A 20 -15.65 -1.95 -2.89
CA VAL A 20 -14.40 -2.01 -2.18
C VAL A 20 -13.66 -0.79 -2.69
N LYS A 21 -13.61 0.25 -1.88
CA LYS A 21 -12.92 1.47 -2.28
C LYS A 21 -11.44 1.16 -2.21
N THR A 22 -10.77 1.31 -3.34
CA THR A 22 -9.36 1.00 -3.53
C THR A 22 -8.53 2.27 -3.66
N LEU A 23 -7.22 2.13 -3.50
CA LEU A 23 -6.27 3.23 -3.65
C LEU A 23 -5.68 3.23 -5.08
N ASP A 24 -5.74 4.37 -5.75
CA ASP A 24 -5.12 4.56 -7.07
C ASP A 24 -3.63 4.83 -6.95
N VAL A 25 -2.81 3.79 -7.09
CA VAL A 25 -1.36 3.84 -6.82
C VAL A 25 -0.61 4.90 -7.66
N GLU A 26 -1.12 5.25 -8.85
CA GLU A 26 -0.52 6.26 -9.74
C GLU A 26 -0.48 7.67 -9.14
N TYR A 27 -1.29 7.94 -8.11
CA TYR A 27 -1.32 9.24 -7.42
C TYR A 27 -0.60 9.24 -6.07
N VAL A 28 0.05 8.14 -5.69
CA VAL A 28 0.84 8.06 -4.46
C VAL A 28 2.27 8.53 -4.73
N PHE A 29 2.77 9.38 -3.83
CA PHE A 29 4.16 9.82 -3.85
C PHE A 29 4.78 9.65 -2.46
N ILE A 30 6.03 9.16 -2.45
CA ILE A 30 6.86 8.99 -1.26
C ILE A 30 8.07 9.91 -1.39
N ASP A 31 8.15 10.86 -0.47
CA ASP A 31 9.22 11.87 -0.38
C ASP A 31 9.46 12.57 -1.74
N GLY A 32 8.36 12.89 -2.42
CA GLY A 32 8.32 13.58 -3.70
C GLY A 32 8.56 12.70 -4.94
N LEU A 33 8.84 11.42 -4.78
CA LEU A 33 8.92 10.46 -5.90
C LEU A 33 7.60 9.68 -6.02
N ALA A 34 7.14 9.41 -7.23
CA ALA A 34 5.98 8.53 -7.43
C ALA A 34 6.23 7.15 -6.79
N PHE A 35 5.19 6.53 -6.25
CA PHE A 35 5.30 5.22 -5.60
C PHE A 35 5.94 4.17 -6.51
N HIS A 36 5.59 4.17 -7.80
CA HIS A 36 6.22 3.35 -8.82
C HIS A 36 7.18 4.18 -9.69
N GLN A 37 8.43 3.74 -9.75
CA GLN A 37 9.50 4.32 -10.55
C GLN A 37 9.84 3.39 -11.72
N GLN A 38 9.79 3.90 -12.95
CA GLN A 38 10.15 3.12 -14.15
C GLN A 38 11.65 2.76 -14.21
N GLY A 39 12.48 3.30 -13.31
CA GLY A 39 13.89 2.97 -13.20
C GLY A 39 14.56 3.66 -12.01
N ILE A 40 15.83 3.32 -11.77
CA ILE A 40 16.56 3.72 -10.55
C ILE A 40 17.05 5.18 -10.53
N LYS A 41 16.99 5.90 -11.66
CA LYS A 41 17.69 7.18 -11.82
C LYS A 41 17.21 8.22 -10.81
N SER A 42 15.90 8.44 -10.73
CA SER A 42 15.27 9.38 -9.79
C SER A 42 15.53 9.02 -8.33
N ILE A 43 15.49 7.71 -8.02
CA ILE A 43 15.81 7.17 -6.69
C ILE A 43 17.26 7.55 -6.33
N PHE A 44 18.21 7.32 -7.22
CA PHE A 44 19.62 7.64 -7.00
C PHE A 44 19.90 9.15 -6.96
N GLU A 45 19.18 9.95 -7.74
CA GLU A 45 19.28 11.42 -7.66
C GLU A 45 18.79 11.95 -6.31
N LYS A 46 17.78 11.30 -5.70
CA LYS A 46 17.20 11.71 -4.42
C LYS A 46 18.01 11.21 -3.22
N TYR A 47 18.38 9.94 -3.19
CA TYR A 47 18.97 9.29 -2.00
C TYR A 47 20.46 8.93 -2.16
N GLY A 48 21.03 9.14 -3.35
CA GLY A 48 22.36 8.66 -3.72
C GLY A 48 22.35 7.20 -4.18
N PRO A 49 23.45 6.71 -4.78
CA PRO A 49 23.57 5.31 -5.15
C PRO A 49 23.71 4.41 -3.92
N THR A 50 23.09 3.23 -3.97
CA THR A 50 23.21 2.18 -2.93
C THR A 50 23.51 0.82 -3.56
N GLN A 51 23.91 -0.15 -2.75
CA GLN A 51 24.08 -1.53 -3.18
C GLN A 51 22.71 -2.18 -3.38
N ARG A 52 22.60 -3.03 -4.41
CA ARG A 52 21.45 -3.92 -4.61
C ARG A 52 21.61 -5.15 -3.74
N SER A 53 20.54 -5.51 -3.04
CA SER A 53 20.39 -6.81 -2.38
C SER A 53 19.37 -7.64 -3.16
N ASP A 54 19.63 -8.93 -3.34
CA ASP A 54 18.63 -9.81 -3.97
C ASP A 54 17.46 -10.00 -2.99
N THR A 55 16.23 -10.09 -3.53
CA THR A 55 15.07 -10.46 -2.72
C THR A 55 15.11 -11.95 -2.38
N ASP A 56 14.77 -12.28 -1.13
CA ASP A 56 14.75 -13.66 -0.61
C ASP A 56 13.36 -14.03 -0.06
N TYR A 57 12.33 -13.66 -0.82
CA TYR A 57 10.94 -13.95 -0.49
C TYR A 57 10.54 -15.34 -0.98
N GLU A 58 9.92 -16.14 -0.11
CA GLU A 58 9.38 -17.47 -0.45
C GLU A 58 8.25 -17.38 -1.49
N CYS A 59 7.50 -16.28 -1.51
CA CYS A 59 6.36 -16.06 -2.41
C CYS A 59 6.04 -14.56 -2.62
N GLY A 60 5.16 -14.27 -3.56
CA GLY A 60 4.66 -12.93 -3.88
C GLY A 60 5.26 -12.34 -5.16
N PHE A 61 4.85 -11.11 -5.49
CA PHE A 61 5.15 -10.52 -6.80
C PHE A 61 6.64 -10.21 -7.02
N HIS A 62 7.42 -10.14 -5.94
CA HIS A 62 8.86 -9.89 -5.99
C HIS A 62 9.69 -11.08 -5.45
N SER A 63 9.11 -12.29 -5.40
CA SER A 63 9.84 -13.53 -5.12
C SER A 63 10.65 -13.97 -6.35
N ASN A 64 11.97 -14.04 -6.21
CA ASN A 64 12.85 -14.42 -7.31
C ASN A 64 12.59 -15.85 -7.81
N GLU A 65 12.43 -16.80 -6.88
CA GLU A 65 12.23 -18.21 -7.21
C GLU A 65 10.86 -18.47 -7.83
N GLU A 66 9.79 -17.90 -7.25
CA GLU A 66 8.42 -18.10 -7.74
C GLU A 66 8.22 -17.46 -9.13
N GLN A 67 8.72 -16.24 -9.32
CA GLN A 67 8.53 -15.50 -10.56
C GLN A 67 9.53 -15.89 -11.65
N GLY A 68 10.61 -16.61 -11.32
CA GLY A 68 11.69 -16.94 -12.24
C GLY A 68 12.43 -15.71 -12.79
N LYS A 69 12.44 -14.61 -12.03
CA LYS A 69 13.04 -13.31 -12.36
C LYS A 69 13.99 -12.87 -11.23
N THR A 70 14.76 -11.81 -11.46
CA THR A 70 15.62 -11.23 -10.43
C THR A 70 15.16 -9.82 -10.08
N TYR A 71 14.60 -9.69 -8.89
CA TYR A 71 14.25 -8.47 -8.19
C TYR A 71 15.32 -8.12 -7.16
N TYR A 72 15.45 -6.83 -6.92
CA TYR A 72 16.42 -6.26 -6.01
C TYR A 72 15.77 -5.28 -5.06
N GLU A 73 16.32 -5.21 -3.86
CA GLU A 73 16.08 -4.15 -2.90
C GLU A 73 17.17 -3.06 -2.99
N LEU A 74 16.75 -1.81 -2.90
CA LEU A 74 17.58 -0.63 -2.70
C LEU A 74 17.25 -0.06 -1.32
N ILE A 75 18.08 -0.41 -0.34
CA ILE A 75 17.84 -0.09 1.06
C ILE A 75 18.51 1.24 1.41
N TYR A 76 17.71 2.18 1.91
CA TYR A 76 18.13 3.45 2.50
C TYR A 76 17.65 3.53 3.96
N PRO A 77 18.17 4.48 4.76
CA PRO A 77 17.80 4.57 6.18
C PRO A 77 16.30 4.67 6.45
N SER A 78 15.54 5.33 5.57
CA SER A 78 14.11 5.57 5.77
C SER A 78 13.21 4.92 4.72
N ILE A 79 13.75 4.37 3.62
CA ILE A 79 12.95 3.83 2.53
C ILE A 79 13.65 2.62 1.91
N THR A 80 12.92 1.54 1.67
CA THR A 80 13.33 0.43 0.81
C THR A 80 12.55 0.49 -0.48
N TRP A 81 13.26 0.43 -1.61
CA TRP A 81 12.65 0.25 -2.92
C TRP A 81 12.88 -1.18 -3.40
N ILE A 82 11.86 -1.84 -3.93
CA ILE A 82 11.96 -3.19 -4.48
C ILE A 82 11.61 -3.19 -5.96
N GLY A 83 12.33 -3.97 -6.76
CA GLY A 83 11.99 -4.10 -8.18
C GLY A 83 13.16 -4.49 -9.08
N ASN A 84 13.01 -4.27 -10.38
CA ASN A 84 14.03 -4.58 -11.37
C ASN A 84 14.02 -3.55 -12.52
N ALA A 85 14.93 -3.72 -13.48
CA ALA A 85 15.06 -2.77 -14.60
C ALA A 85 13.95 -2.92 -15.66
N GLU A 86 13.24 -4.04 -15.69
CA GLU A 86 12.19 -4.33 -16.69
C GLU A 86 10.82 -3.83 -16.23
N GLU A 87 10.53 -3.97 -14.93
CA GLU A 87 9.22 -3.69 -14.32
C GLU A 87 9.24 -2.44 -13.44
N GLY A 88 10.41 -1.84 -13.24
CA GLY A 88 10.59 -0.68 -12.38
C GLY A 88 10.74 -1.07 -10.91
N TYR A 89 10.67 -0.07 -10.05
CA TYR A 89 10.86 -0.17 -8.60
C TYR A 89 9.69 0.49 -7.88
N ILE A 90 9.18 -0.15 -6.84
CA ILE A 90 8.13 0.39 -5.97
C ILE A 90 8.67 0.66 -4.58
N ALA A 91 8.07 1.61 -3.86
CA ALA A 91 8.39 1.86 -2.46
C ALA A 91 7.79 0.75 -1.59
N GLU A 92 8.63 -0.19 -1.16
CA GLU A 92 8.20 -1.35 -0.39
C GLU A 92 7.94 -0.99 1.07
N LEU A 93 8.91 -0.31 1.68
CA LEU A 93 8.89 0.08 3.09
C LEU A 93 9.26 1.55 3.17
N VAL A 94 8.48 2.30 3.94
CA VAL A 94 8.77 3.67 4.32
C VAL A 94 8.73 3.77 5.83
N LEU A 95 9.82 4.27 6.42
CA LEU A 95 9.95 4.57 7.84
C LEU A 95 9.79 6.08 8.03
N PHE A 96 8.84 6.47 8.87
CA PHE A 96 8.56 7.86 9.15
C PHE A 96 9.30 8.32 10.40
N ASP A 97 9.99 9.45 10.28
CA ASP A 97 10.65 10.11 11.39
C ASP A 97 9.67 11.01 12.18
N PRO A 98 9.81 11.15 13.51
CA PRO A 98 8.97 12.03 14.32
C PRO A 98 9.04 13.51 13.91
N GLU A 99 10.15 13.93 13.31
CA GLU A 99 10.36 15.28 12.78
C GLU A 99 9.54 15.53 11.50
N GLY A 100 8.98 14.48 10.90
CA GLY A 100 8.15 14.50 9.71
C GLY A 100 8.90 14.96 8.46
N GLU A 101 10.16 14.59 8.30
CA GLU A 101 10.97 14.84 7.11
C GLU A 101 10.47 14.00 5.93
N ILE A 102 10.20 12.70 6.16
CA ILE A 102 9.66 11.81 5.13
C ILE A 102 8.15 12.00 5.00
N LYS A 103 7.70 12.18 3.74
CA LYS A 103 6.31 12.46 3.40
C LYS A 103 5.70 11.37 2.54
N TRP A 104 4.48 10.98 2.86
CA TRP A 104 3.60 10.22 1.99
C TRP A 104 2.50 11.15 1.50
N THR A 105 2.27 11.27 0.21
CA THR A 105 1.22 12.14 -0.34
C THR A 105 0.36 11.40 -1.34
N TYR A 106 -0.90 11.84 -1.44
CA TYR A 106 -1.87 11.30 -2.39
C TYR A 106 -2.64 12.44 -3.07
N TYR A 107 -2.73 12.36 -4.41
CA TYR A 107 -3.19 13.44 -5.29
C TYR A 107 -2.47 14.80 -5.09
N GLN A 108 -1.36 14.83 -4.34
CA GLN A 108 -0.73 16.07 -3.85
C GLN A 108 -1.66 16.95 -2.99
N GLU A 109 -2.78 16.42 -2.51
CA GLU A 109 -3.76 17.13 -1.69
C GLU A 109 -3.64 16.77 -0.21
N VAL A 110 -3.32 15.51 0.07
CA VAL A 110 -3.07 15.02 1.43
C VAL A 110 -1.59 14.72 1.62
N GLU A 111 -1.11 14.97 2.83
CA GLU A 111 0.24 14.64 3.26
C GLU A 111 0.19 13.96 4.63
N PHE A 112 0.86 12.82 4.73
CA PHE A 112 1.15 12.13 5.98
C PHE A 112 2.65 12.04 6.22
N SER A 113 3.03 12.06 7.49
CA SER A 113 4.41 11.91 7.97
C SER A 113 4.41 11.39 9.40
N GLY A 114 5.57 11.24 10.04
CA GLY A 114 5.61 10.76 11.44
C GLY A 114 4.94 11.70 12.46
N LYS A 115 4.59 12.92 12.04
CA LYS A 115 3.77 13.84 12.83
C LYS A 115 2.29 13.48 12.82
N SER A 116 1.82 12.81 11.77
CA SER A 116 0.43 12.43 11.57
C SER A 116 -0.02 11.45 12.64
N SER A 117 -1.21 11.68 13.15
CA SER A 117 -1.88 10.80 14.08
C SER A 117 -2.65 9.70 13.35
N GLN A 118 -2.84 8.57 14.04
CA GLN A 118 -3.72 7.50 13.61
C GLN A 118 -5.10 8.03 13.19
N ASN A 119 -5.72 8.87 14.02
CA ASN A 119 -7.05 9.42 13.74
C ASN A 119 -7.11 10.25 12.45
N GLU A 120 -6.06 11.03 12.14
CA GLU A 120 -6.00 11.81 10.90
C GLU A 120 -5.95 10.90 9.67
N VAL A 121 -5.11 9.85 9.73
CA VAL A 121 -4.96 8.91 8.62
C VAL A 121 -6.23 8.06 8.45
N GLU A 122 -6.77 7.51 9.53
CA GLU A 122 -8.04 6.77 9.51
C GLU A 122 -9.19 7.61 8.97
N HIS A 123 -9.30 8.87 9.39
CA HIS A 123 -10.36 9.76 8.93
C HIS A 123 -10.28 9.99 7.42
N TYR A 124 -9.07 10.17 6.89
CA TYR A 124 -8.85 10.38 5.47
C TYR A 124 -9.20 9.13 4.65
N PHE A 125 -8.65 7.97 5.04
CA PHE A 125 -8.89 6.73 4.31
C PHE A 125 -10.34 6.27 4.46
N GLY A 126 -10.97 6.47 5.61
CA GLY A 126 -12.37 6.15 5.84
C GLY A 126 -12.67 4.69 5.52
N LYS A 127 -13.31 4.42 4.37
CA LYS A 127 -13.66 3.06 3.90
C LYS A 127 -12.64 2.46 2.91
N LEU A 128 -11.56 3.18 2.61
CA LEU A 128 -10.49 2.74 1.70
C LEU A 128 -9.51 1.77 2.39
N ALA A 129 -9.49 1.77 3.71
CA ALA A 129 -8.64 0.92 4.50
C ALA A 129 -9.36 0.52 5.80
N GLU A 130 -9.02 -0.64 6.34
CA GLU A 130 -9.60 -1.20 7.55
C GLU A 130 -8.50 -1.65 8.52
N PRO A 131 -8.80 -1.71 9.84
CA PRO A 131 -7.86 -2.25 10.79
C PRO A 131 -7.50 -3.69 10.42
N ILE A 132 -6.20 -4.00 10.35
CA ILE A 132 -5.70 -5.35 10.08
C ILE A 132 -4.81 -5.82 11.23
N GLN A 133 -4.68 -7.13 11.38
CA GLN A 133 -3.73 -7.74 12.31
C GLN A 133 -2.55 -8.32 11.52
N ILE A 134 -1.33 -7.93 11.90
CA ILE A 134 -0.10 -8.43 11.29
C ILE A 134 0.52 -9.45 12.25
N TYR A 135 0.50 -10.72 11.86
CA TYR A 135 1.08 -11.79 12.66
C TYR A 135 2.59 -11.58 12.88
N GLY A 136 3.06 -11.81 14.10
CA GLY A 136 4.47 -11.65 14.46
C GLY A 136 4.86 -10.23 14.87
N ARG A 137 3.91 -9.28 14.89
CA ARG A 137 4.09 -7.92 15.43
C ARG A 137 3.12 -7.65 16.58
N ASP A 138 3.21 -8.51 17.60
CA ASP A 138 2.33 -8.47 18.78
C ASP A 138 2.84 -7.49 19.85
N ASP A 139 2.75 -6.18 19.58
CA ASP A 139 2.93 -5.09 20.57
C ASP A 139 1.58 -4.40 20.76
N GLU A 140 1.11 -4.31 22.01
CA GLU A 140 -0.20 -3.78 22.37
C GLU A 140 -0.39 -2.30 21.98
N ASN A 141 0.70 -1.59 21.71
CA ASN A 141 0.68 -0.19 21.28
C ASN A 141 0.78 -0.04 19.75
N LEU A 142 0.82 -1.14 19.00
CA LEU A 142 0.78 -1.13 17.55
C LEU A 142 -0.66 -1.18 17.03
N PHE A 143 -0.90 -0.41 15.99
CA PHE A 143 -2.13 -0.44 15.22
C PHE A 143 -1.79 -0.42 13.74
N SER A 144 -2.51 -1.22 12.94
CA SER A 144 -2.29 -1.30 11.49
C SER A 144 -3.58 -1.02 10.74
N LEU A 145 -3.49 -0.20 9.70
CA LEU A 145 -4.58 0.16 8.81
C LEU A 145 -4.21 -0.26 7.39
N GLY A 146 -4.91 -1.24 6.82
CA GLY A 146 -4.59 -1.85 5.53
C GLY A 146 -5.67 -1.65 4.48
N GLY A 147 -5.27 -1.55 3.21
CA GLY A 147 -6.16 -1.40 2.06
C GLY A 147 -5.61 -2.06 0.80
N ARG A 148 -6.40 -2.09 -0.27
CA ARG A 148 -6.02 -2.67 -1.57
C ARG A 148 -5.84 -1.59 -2.64
N PHE A 149 -4.98 -1.83 -3.61
CA PHE A 149 -4.88 -0.97 -4.78
C PHE A 149 -6.00 -1.24 -5.79
N THR A 150 -6.31 -0.24 -6.61
CA THR A 150 -7.38 -0.33 -7.61
C THR A 150 -7.02 -1.36 -8.68
N ASP A 151 -7.98 -2.24 -8.99
CA ASP A 151 -7.84 -3.29 -10.01
C ASP A 151 -6.62 -4.21 -9.84
N ALA A 152 -6.15 -4.37 -8.59
CA ALA A 152 -4.95 -5.14 -8.28
C ALA A 152 -5.15 -6.04 -7.06
N ASP A 153 -4.35 -7.11 -7.01
CA ASP A 153 -4.44 -8.08 -5.92
C ASP A 153 -3.58 -7.72 -4.70
N ASP A 154 -2.62 -6.83 -4.90
CA ASP A 154 -1.75 -6.26 -3.88
C ASP A 154 -2.40 -5.06 -3.17
N GLY A 155 -1.67 -4.51 -2.21
CA GLY A 155 -2.17 -3.45 -1.36
C GLY A 155 -1.09 -2.82 -0.50
N PHE A 156 -1.54 -2.18 0.57
CA PHE A 156 -0.68 -1.46 1.48
C PHE A 156 -1.19 -1.56 2.90
N PHE A 157 -0.33 -1.20 3.85
CA PHE A 157 -0.76 -0.85 5.19
C PHE A 157 0.09 0.24 5.80
N PHE A 158 -0.54 1.03 6.67
CA PHE A 158 0.15 1.93 7.59
C PHE A 158 0.29 1.26 8.95
N LEU A 159 1.44 1.49 9.59
CA LEU A 159 1.68 1.08 10.97
C LEU A 159 1.79 2.30 11.87
N PHE A 160 1.13 2.23 13.00
CA PHE A 160 1.13 3.26 14.02
C PHE A 160 1.66 2.70 15.32
N LYS A 161 2.41 3.51 16.06
CA LYS A 161 2.84 3.23 17.43
C LYS A 161 2.48 4.40 18.31
N GLU A 162 1.82 4.12 19.43
CA GLU A 162 1.35 5.17 20.37
C GLU A 162 0.53 6.27 19.65
N GLY A 163 -0.26 5.86 18.64
CA GLY A 163 -1.10 6.74 17.84
C GLY A 163 -0.36 7.63 16.82
N LYS A 164 0.94 7.41 16.60
CA LYS A 164 1.75 8.11 15.58
C LYS A 164 2.14 7.20 14.44
N LEU A 165 2.09 7.73 13.22
CA LEU A 165 2.48 7.01 12.02
C LEU A 165 3.98 6.71 12.06
N ILE A 166 4.36 5.44 11.91
CA ILE A 166 5.77 5.02 11.94
C ILE A 166 6.19 4.29 10.66
N GLU A 167 5.28 3.58 9.99
CA GLU A 167 5.62 2.85 8.77
C GLU A 167 4.50 2.89 7.73
N PHE A 168 4.87 2.79 6.46
CA PHE A 168 4.00 2.43 5.35
C PHE A 168 4.64 1.28 4.60
N HIS A 169 3.83 0.29 4.21
CA HIS A 169 4.27 -0.91 3.53
C HIS A 169 3.46 -1.18 2.29
N TYR A 170 4.14 -1.62 1.24
CA TYR A 170 3.56 -2.42 0.17
C TYR A 170 3.36 -3.86 0.65
N TRP A 171 2.30 -4.50 0.18
CA TRP A 171 2.07 -5.93 0.41
C TRP A 171 1.51 -6.58 -0.86
N SER A 172 2.05 -7.72 -1.26
CA SER A 172 1.49 -8.58 -2.31
C SER A 172 1.07 -9.93 -1.72
N PRO A 173 0.00 -10.56 -2.22
CA PRO A 173 -0.38 -11.89 -1.79
C PRO A 173 0.66 -12.94 -2.18
N CYS A 174 0.73 -13.96 -1.32
CA CYS A 174 1.02 -15.33 -1.72
C CYS A 174 -0.33 -16.04 -1.94
#